data_AF-K3XUJ5-F1
#
_entry.id   AF-K3XUJ5-F1
#
_cell.length_a   1.000
_cell.length_b   1.000
_cell.length_c   1.000
_cell.angle_alpha   90.00
_cell.angle_beta   90.00
_cell.angle_gamma   90.00
#
_symmetry.space_group_name_H-M   'P 1'
#
loop_
_entity.id
_entity.type
_entity.pdbx_description
1 polymer ?
#
loop_
_entity_poly.entity_id
_entity_poly.type
_entity_poly.pdbx_seq_one_letter_code
_entity_poly.pdbx_strand_id
1 'polypeptide(L)'
;MKDYFETTYKFLDLSPHVLIPMHGRINLWPKHMLCGYLRNRRSREASILQSIENGGRTLFEIVSKTYSDVDRKLWIPASFNVRLHVDHLNSQNKLPKDFSLEMFSRSCDDFFSSL
;
A
#
# COMPACT_ATOMS: atom_id res chain seq x y z
N MET A 1 -4.92 -0.10 4.91
CA MET A 1 -4.44 -1.47 4.63
C MET A 1 -4.72 -2.51 5.71
N LYS A 2 -5.03 -2.13 6.97
CA LYS A 2 -5.25 -3.06 8.08
C LYS A 2 -6.22 -4.20 7.75
N ASP A 3 -7.45 -3.86 7.34
CA ASP A 3 -8.51 -4.86 7.08
C ASP A 3 -8.15 -5.84 5.96
N TYR A 4 -7.41 -5.38 4.95
CA TYR A 4 -6.91 -6.22 3.88
C TYR A 4 -5.96 -7.31 4.41
N PHE A 5 -5.00 -6.91 5.25
CA PHE A 5 -4.06 -7.85 5.87
C PHE A 5 -4.80 -8.84 6.78
N GLU A 6 -5.65 -8.34 7.68
CA GLU A 6 -6.41 -9.18 8.63
C GLU A 6 -7.30 -10.19 7.92
N THR A 7 -8.04 -9.75 6.90
CA THR A 7 -8.91 -10.65 6.12
C THR A 7 -8.09 -11.69 5.37
N THR A 8 -6.94 -11.30 4.80
CA THR A 8 -6.04 -12.25 4.11
C THR A 8 -5.46 -13.29 5.07
N TYR A 9 -5.13 -12.92 6.31
CA TYR A 9 -4.71 -13.89 7.34
C TYR A 9 -5.84 -14.84 7.71
N LYS A 10 -7.08 -14.34 7.88
CA LYS A 10 -8.24 -15.23 8.10
C LYS A 10 -8.41 -16.26 6.98
N PHE A 11 -8.21 -15.87 5.71
CA PHE A 11 -8.20 -16.83 4.60
C PHE A 11 -7.06 -17.84 4.66
N LEU A 12 -5.87 -17.44 5.14
CA LEU A 12 -4.78 -18.38 5.36
C LEU A 12 -5.09 -19.37 6.49
N ASP A 13 -5.68 -18.89 7.58
CA ASP A 13 -6.05 -19.72 8.73
C ASP A 13 -7.12 -20.75 8.36
N LEU A 14 -8.09 -20.37 7.52
CA LEU A 14 -9.08 -21.28 6.94
C LEU A 14 -8.46 -22.41 6.10
N SER A 15 -7.21 -22.25 5.66
CA SER A 15 -6.45 -23.24 4.88
C SER A 15 -7.24 -23.87 3.71
N PRO A 16 -7.82 -23.06 2.80
CA PRO A 16 -8.63 -23.59 1.70
C PRO A 16 -7.76 -24.36 0.71
N HIS A 17 -8.30 -25.47 0.20
CA HIS A 17 -7.66 -26.29 -0.83
C HIS A 17 -7.78 -25.66 -2.23
N VAL A 18 -8.86 -24.91 -2.46
CA VAL A 18 -9.15 -24.26 -3.74
C VAL A 18 -9.71 -22.87 -3.48
N LEU A 19 -9.31 -21.89 -4.30
CA LEU A 19 -9.85 -20.53 -4.29
C LEU A 19 -10.43 -20.23 -5.68
N ILE A 20 -11.73 -19.92 -5.70
CA ILE A 20 -12.49 -19.58 -6.92
C ILE A 20 -12.74 -18.07 -6.88
N PRO A 21 -11.90 -17.26 -7.52
CA PRO A 21 -12.05 -15.81 -7.49
C PRO A 21 -13.15 -15.35 -8.45
N MET A 22 -13.71 -14.15 -8.21
CA MET A 22 -14.64 -13.50 -9.15
C MET A 22 -13.99 -13.17 -10.50
N HIS A 23 -12.67 -12.94 -10.50
CA HIS A 23 -11.88 -12.68 -11.69
C HIS A 23 -10.62 -13.53 -11.73
N GLY A 24 -10.19 -13.90 -12.94
CA GLY A 24 -9.01 -14.74 -13.14
C GLY A 24 -9.32 -16.23 -13.07
N ARG A 25 -8.26 -17.04 -12.98
CA ARG A 25 -8.36 -18.50 -12.99
C ARG A 25 -8.53 -19.05 -11.58
N ILE A 26 -9.19 -20.19 -11.47
CA ILE A 26 -9.25 -20.98 -10.23
C ILE A 26 -7.82 -21.28 -9.77
N ASN A 27 -7.57 -21.10 -8.47
CA ASN A 27 -6.27 -21.36 -7.86
C ASN A 27 -6.31 -22.60 -6.97
N LEU A 28 -5.49 -23.59 -7.30
CA LEU A 28 -5.35 -24.86 -6.57
C LEU A 28 -4.24 -24.82 -5.51
N TRP A 29 -3.58 -23.68 -5.33
CA TRP A 29 -2.51 -23.43 -4.36
C TRP A 29 -2.78 -22.15 -3.54
N PRO A 30 -3.94 -22.02 -2.86
CA PRO A 30 -4.38 -20.74 -2.31
C PRO A 30 -3.39 -20.15 -1.31
N LYS A 31 -2.77 -20.99 -0.48
CA LYS A 31 -1.73 -20.57 0.46
C LYS A 31 -0.59 -19.82 -0.21
N HIS A 32 -0.10 -20.33 -1.35
CA HIS A 32 1.00 -19.68 -2.08
C HIS A 32 0.57 -18.32 -2.64
N MET A 33 -0.62 -18.25 -3.25
CA MET A 33 -1.19 -17.00 -3.77
C MET A 33 -1.37 -15.95 -2.67
N LEU A 34 -2.02 -16.31 -1.56
CA LEU A 34 -2.32 -15.40 -0.45
C LEU A 34 -1.02 -14.89 0.20
N CYS A 35 -0.03 -15.76 0.40
CA CYS A 35 1.31 -15.33 0.84
C CYS A 35 1.97 -14.36 -0.16
N GLY A 36 1.79 -14.58 -1.47
CA GLY A 36 2.24 -13.67 -2.51
C GLY A 36 1.60 -12.28 -2.42
N TYR A 37 0.29 -12.22 -2.17
CA TYR A 37 -0.42 -10.95 -1.95
C TYR A 37 0.12 -10.20 -0.74
N LEU A 38 0.27 -10.88 0.40
CA LEU A 38 0.84 -10.30 1.60
C LEU A 38 2.26 -9.77 1.36
N ARG A 39 3.11 -10.57 0.70
CA ARG A 39 4.48 -10.19 0.36
C ARG A 39 4.51 -8.93 -0.51
N ASN A 40 3.67 -8.86 -1.55
CA ASN A 40 3.59 -7.71 -2.43
C ASN A 40 3.20 -6.44 -1.66
N ARG A 41 2.17 -6.50 -0.81
CA ARG A 41 1.72 -5.35 -0.01
C ARG A 41 2.77 -4.90 1.00
N ARG A 42 3.44 -5.84 1.68
CA ARG A 42 4.54 -5.52 2.60
C ARG A 42 5.73 -4.89 1.87
N SER A 43 6.08 -5.40 0.69
CA SER A 43 7.15 -4.83 -0.12
C SER A 43 6.85 -3.40 -0.52
N ARG A 44 5.61 -3.11 -0.94
CA ARG A 44 5.19 -1.75 -1.28
C ARG A 44 5.24 -0.82 -0.07
N GLU A 45 4.77 -1.28 1.09
CA GLU A 45 4.83 -0.52 2.33
C GLU A 45 6.27 -0.19 2.74
N ALA A 46 7.20 -1.14 2.56
CA ALA A 46 8.63 -0.91 2.81
C ALA A 46 9.23 0.13 1.85
N SER A 47 8.89 0.09 0.55
CA SER A 47 9.34 1.11 -0.41
C SER A 47 8.81 2.51 -0.09
N ILE A 48 7.56 2.61 0.40
CA ILE A 48 6.97 3.87 0.84
C ILE A 48 7.68 4.40 2.08
N LEU A 49 7.91 3.54 3.08
CA LEU A 49 8.63 3.91 4.30
C LEU A 49 10.04 4.40 3.97
N GLN A 50 10.77 3.69 3.10
CA GLN A 50 12.08 4.11 2.62
C GLN A 50 12.04 5.47 1.91
N SER A 51 11.00 5.74 1.11
CA SER A 51 10.83 7.04 0.45
C SER A 51 10.63 8.19 1.44
N ILE A 52 9.95 7.92 2.56
CA ILE A 52 9.75 8.85 3.68
C ILE A 52 11.06 9.06 4.43
N GLU A 53 11.77 7.98 4.79
CA GLU A 53 13.08 8.03 5.45
C GLU A 53 14.12 8.79 4.61
N ASN A 54 14.03 8.70 3.28
CA ASN A 54 14.82 9.48 2.35
C ASN A 54 14.30 10.93 2.16
N GLY A 55 13.53 11.45 3.12
CA GLY A 55 13.07 12.84 3.19
C GLY A 55 11.81 13.15 2.37
N GLY A 56 11.04 12.16 1.93
CA GLY A 56 9.74 12.41 1.28
C GLY A 56 8.71 12.90 2.31
N ARG A 57 8.17 14.11 2.12
CA ARG A 57 7.21 14.75 3.05
C ARG A 57 5.83 14.91 2.46
N THR A 58 5.72 15.04 1.14
CA THR A 58 4.44 15.22 0.44
C THR A 58 4.02 13.97 -0.33
N LEU A 59 2.72 13.87 -0.65
CA LEU A 59 2.18 12.78 -1.46
C LEU A 59 2.91 12.64 -2.80
N PHE A 60 3.14 13.75 -3.50
CA PHE A 60 3.83 13.74 -4.80
C PHE A 60 5.28 13.29 -4.69
N GLU A 61 6.03 13.73 -3.68
CA GLU A 61 7.42 13.27 -3.44
C GLU A 61 7.47 11.76 -3.17
N ILE A 62 6.55 11.26 -2.35
CA ILE A 62 6.54 9.84 -2.01
C ILE A 62 6.13 8.99 -3.23
N VAL A 63 5.12 9.43 -4.00
CA VAL A 63 4.71 8.75 -5.25
C VAL A 63 5.85 8.76 -6.25
N SER A 64 6.48 9.91 -6.49
CA SER A 64 7.57 10.03 -7.47
C SER A 64 8.80 9.19 -7.13
N LYS A 65 9.13 9.01 -5.84
CA LYS A 65 10.19 8.12 -5.38
C LYS A 65 9.78 6.64 -5.42
N THR A 66 8.56 6.31 -4.99
CA THR A 66 8.09 4.91 -4.88
C THR A 66 7.73 4.30 -6.23
N TYR A 67 7.23 5.10 -7.16
CA TYR A 67 6.73 4.70 -8.48
C TYR A 67 7.56 5.34 -9.61
N SER A 68 8.86 5.55 -9.38
CA SER A 68 9.75 6.21 -10.33
C SER A 68 9.85 5.50 -11.68
N ASP A 69 9.63 4.19 -11.68
CA ASP A 69 9.64 3.28 -12.84
C ASP A 69 8.27 3.12 -13.51
N VAL A 70 7.22 3.74 -12.96
CA VAL A 70 5.84 3.64 -13.47
C VAL A 70 5.49 4.91 -14.25
N ASP A 71 4.80 4.74 -15.39
CA ASP A 71 4.30 5.85 -16.20
C ASP A 71 3.48 6.84 -15.35
N ARG A 72 3.78 8.14 -15.50
CA ARG A 72 3.12 9.23 -14.79
C ARG A 72 1.59 9.23 -14.95
N LYS A 73 1.06 8.71 -16.06
CA LYS A 73 -0.38 8.54 -16.27
C LYS A 73 -1.04 7.68 -15.19
N LEU A 74 -0.28 6.78 -14.56
CA LEU A 74 -0.73 5.90 -13.49
C LEU A 74 -0.41 6.43 -12.09
N TRP A 75 0.11 7.66 -11.97
CA TRP A 75 0.45 8.22 -10.66
C TRP A 75 -0.78 8.63 -9.85
N ILE A 76 -1.90 8.95 -10.51
CA ILE A 76 -3.19 9.21 -9.85
C ILE A 76 -3.64 7.97 -9.05
N PRO A 77 -3.80 6.77 -9.64
CA PRO A 77 -4.13 5.58 -8.86
C PRO A 77 -3.02 5.16 -7.88
N ALA A 78 -1.75 5.44 -8.21
CA ALA A 78 -0.65 5.21 -7.28
C ALA A 78 -0.75 6.06 -6.01
N SER A 79 -1.22 7.30 -6.10
CA SER A 79 -1.32 8.20 -4.95
C SER A 79 -2.35 7.74 -3.93
N PHE A 80 -3.51 7.23 -4.38
CA PHE A 80 -4.47 6.55 -3.51
C PHE A 80 -3.83 5.35 -2.80
N ASN A 81 -3.01 4.58 -3.50
CA ASN A 81 -2.31 3.45 -2.91
C ASN A 81 -1.30 3.89 -1.85
N VAL A 82 -0.53 4.96 -2.11
CA VAL A 82 0.41 5.54 -1.13
C VAL A 82 -0.33 5.96 0.13
N ARG A 83 -1.42 6.74 0.00
CA ARG A 83 -2.24 7.18 1.15
C ARG A 83 -2.67 5.99 2.02
N LEU A 84 -3.25 4.95 1.42
CA LEU A 84 -3.72 3.75 2.14
C LEU A 84 -2.61 3.00 2.91
N HIS A 85 -1.38 3.04 2.41
CA HIS A 85 -0.22 2.44 3.06
C HIS A 85 0.36 3.34 4.15
N VAL A 86 0.43 4.65 3.94
CA VAL A 86 0.86 5.61 4.98
C VAL A 86 -0.09 5.59 6.18
N ASP A 87 -1.41 5.55 5.94
CA ASP A 87 -2.42 5.43 7.01
C ASP A 87 -2.22 4.15 7.83
N HIS A 88 -1.83 3.06 7.17
CA HIS A 88 -1.56 1.80 7.84
C HIS A 88 -0.27 1.82 8.65
N LEU A 89 0.81 2.39 8.10
CA LEU A 89 2.06 2.61 8.83
C LEU A 89 1.84 3.49 10.07
N ASN A 90 1.01 4.53 9.95
CA ASN A 90 0.62 5.39 11.06
C ASN A 90 -0.12 4.58 12.14
N SER A 91 -1.11 3.77 11.74
CA SER A 91 -1.86 2.93 12.69
C SER A 91 -0.99 1.95 13.49
N GLN A 92 0.19 1.62 12.97
CA GLN A 92 1.18 0.75 13.59
C GLN A 92 2.29 1.52 14.33
N ASN A 93 2.25 2.85 14.38
CA ASN A 93 3.30 3.72 14.91
C ASN A 93 4.68 3.47 14.27
N LYS A 94 4.71 3.18 12.97
CA LYS A 94 5.94 2.86 12.21
C LYS A 94 6.50 4.03 11.41
N LEU A 95 5.82 5.17 11.40
CA LEU A 95 6.32 6.34 10.70
C LEU A 95 7.48 6.99 11.48
N PRO A 96 8.47 7.59 10.80
CA PRO A 96 9.54 8.34 11.44
C PRO A 96 8.98 9.47 12.33
N LYS A 97 9.66 9.78 13.44
CA LYS A 97 9.18 10.77 14.43
C LYS A 97 9.13 12.20 13.86
N ASP A 98 9.98 12.49 12.89
CA ASP A 98 10.10 13.77 12.19
C ASP A 98 9.13 13.90 11.00
N PHE A 99 8.41 12.83 10.67
CA PHE A 99 7.42 12.86 9.60
C PHE A 99 6.14 13.57 10.06
N SER A 100 5.85 14.73 9.45
CA SER A 100 4.61 15.46 9.72
C SER A 100 3.43 14.86 8.97
N LEU A 101 2.60 14.11 9.69
CA LEU A 101 1.33 13.57 9.18
C LEU A 101 0.35 14.65 8.74
N GLU A 102 0.34 15.80 9.41
CA GLU A 102 -0.51 16.94 9.05
C GLU A 102 -0.12 17.49 7.69
N MET A 103 1.18 17.70 7.45
CA MET A 103 1.70 18.16 6.16
C MET A 103 1.39 17.16 5.04
N PHE A 104 1.60 15.87 5.30
CA PHE A 104 1.28 14.81 4.33
C PHE A 104 -0.22 14.79 4.01
N SER A 105 -1.08 14.84 5.03
CA SER A 105 -2.54 14.82 4.87
C SER A 105 -3.03 16.02 4.06
N ARG A 106 -2.53 17.22 4.37
CA ARG A 106 -2.82 18.42 3.58
C ARG A 106 -2.40 18.28 2.11
N SER A 107 -1.21 17.73 1.86
CA SER A 107 -0.75 17.47 0.48
C SER A 107 -1.61 16.44 -0.25
N CYS A 108 -2.24 15.51 0.47
CA CYS A 108 -3.22 14.60 -0.09
C CYS A 108 -4.49 15.35 -0.49
N ASP A 109 -5.04 16.15 0.42
CA ASP A 109 -6.28 16.89 0.18
C ASP A 109 -6.15 17.87 -0.99
N ASP A 110 -5.02 18.58 -1.07
CA ASP A 110 -4.70 19.47 -2.19
C ASP A 110 -4.65 18.70 -3.52
N PHE A 111 -3.99 17.54 -3.55
CA PHE A 111 -3.90 16.69 -4.74
C PHE A 111 -5.28 16.15 -5.16
N PHE A 112 -6.06 15.61 -4.23
CA PHE A 112 -7.35 14.99 -4.51
C PHE A 112 -8.46 16.01 -4.82
N SER A 113 -8.34 17.23 -4.31
CA SER A 113 -9.27 18.32 -4.65
C SER A 113 -8.99 18.93 -6.02
N SER A 114 -7.80 18.70 -6.58
CA SER A 114 -7.39 19.16 -7.91
C SER A 114 -7.67 18.18 -9.06
N LEU A 115 -8.20 16.99 -8.72
CA LEU A 115 -8.55 15.91 -9.66
C LEU A 115 -9.98 16.05 -10.17
#